data_AF-A0A0K0D4S2-F1
#
_entry.id   AF-A0A0K0D4S2-F1
#
_cell.length_a   1.000
_cell.length_b   1.000
_cell.length_c   1.000
_cell.angle_alpha   90.00
_cell.angle_beta   90.00
_cell.angle_gamma   90.00
#
_symmetry.space_group_name_H-M   'P 1'
#
loop_
_entity.id
_entity.type
_entity.pdbx_description
1 polymer ?
#
loop_
_entity_poly.entity_id
_entity_poly.type
_entity_poly.pdbx_seq_one_letter_code
_entity_poly.pdbx_strand_id
1 'polypeptide(L)'
;MIKKTLAKRKDGKYVGYKDKPSIIVTLGIGQDTTAEEALLKVLPKSSKFYGVDPVHEVNEELYAKFGKFFPFAVGGKSKVSRASVLANGKCALTF
;
A
#
# COMPACT_ATOMS: atom_id res chain seq x y z
N MET A 1 -8.75 -23.72 18.37
CA MET A 1 -7.33 -23.32 18.23
C MET A 1 -6.82 -23.85 16.89
N ILE A 2 -6.67 -23.01 15.87
CA ILE A 2 -6.24 -23.45 14.52
C ILE A 2 -4.71 -23.55 14.51
N LYS A 3 -4.17 -24.76 14.39
CA LYS A 3 -2.72 -24.97 14.17
C LYS A 3 -2.38 -24.50 12.76
N LYS A 4 -1.65 -23.38 12.62
CA LYS A 4 -1.07 -22.96 11.33
C LYS A 4 0.14 -23.86 11.04
N THR A 5 -0.02 -24.80 10.11
CA THR A 5 1.10 -25.64 9.64
C THR A 5 2.00 -24.81 8.72
N LEU A 6 3.19 -24.45 9.20
CA LEU A 6 4.21 -23.77 8.40
C LEU A 6 4.99 -24.83 7.59
N ALA A 7 5.18 -24.57 6.29
CA ALA A 7 5.97 -25.45 5.42
C ALA A 7 7.45 -25.39 5.81
N LYS A 8 8.17 -26.51 5.78
CA LYS A 8 9.59 -26.57 6.15
C LYS A 8 10.47 -26.40 4.91
N ARG A 9 11.48 -25.53 4.99
CA ARG A 9 12.50 -25.31 3.95
C ARG A 9 13.53 -26.46 3.96
N LYS A 10 14.31 -26.58 2.89
CA LYS A 10 15.39 -27.56 2.74
C LYS A 10 16.53 -27.40 3.76
N ASP A 11 16.70 -26.21 4.34
CA ASP A 11 17.66 -25.88 5.40
C ASP A 11 17.13 -26.16 6.82
N GLY A 12 15.93 -26.76 6.93
CA GLY A 12 15.32 -27.11 8.20
C GLY A 12 14.52 -25.99 8.89
N LYS A 13 14.53 -24.75 8.37
CA LYS A 13 13.73 -23.64 8.92
C LYS A 13 12.28 -23.69 8.44
N TYR A 14 11.36 -23.24 9.27
CA TYR A 14 9.97 -23.05 8.86
C TYR A 14 9.85 -21.82 7.96
N VAL A 15 9.02 -21.92 6.92
CA VAL A 15 8.58 -20.80 6.07
C VAL A 15 7.53 -20.04 6.88
N GLY A 16 7.95 -18.96 7.52
CA GLY A 16 7.05 -18.00 8.13
C GLY A 16 6.24 -17.26 7.05
N TYR A 17 5.12 -16.67 7.46
CA TYR A 17 4.29 -15.86 6.55
C TYR A 17 5.09 -14.74 5.85
N LYS A 18 6.10 -14.18 6.52
CA LYS A 18 7.02 -13.17 5.99
C LYS A 18 7.97 -13.68 4.90
N ASP A 19 8.08 -14.99 4.69
CA ASP A 19 8.98 -15.58 3.70
C ASP A 19 8.31 -15.82 2.35
N LYS A 20 7.00 -15.57 2.25
CA LYS A 20 6.24 -15.70 1.01
C LYS A 20 5.96 -14.32 0.40
N PRO A 21 5.98 -14.21 -0.94
CA PRO A 21 5.61 -12.98 -1.61
C PRO A 21 4.19 -12.58 -1.20
N SER A 22 4.00 -11.29 -0.93
CA SER A 22 2.71 -10.73 -0.54
C SER A 22 2.27 -9.64 -1.50
N ILE A 23 0.97 -9.42 -1.59
CA ILE A 23 0.39 -8.26 -2.27
C ILE A 23 -0.03 -7.26 -1.20
N ILE A 24 0.51 -6.05 -1.31
CA ILE A 24 0.28 -4.95 -0.39
C ILE A 24 -0.59 -3.94 -1.14
N VAL A 25 -1.70 -3.59 -0.52
CA VAL A 25 -2.66 -2.61 -1.03
C VAL A 25 -2.81 -1.51 0.02
N THR A 26 -2.35 -0.31 -0.32
CA THR A 26 -2.48 0.88 0.53
C THR A 26 -3.65 1.72 0.03
N LEU A 27 -4.64 1.95 0.89
CA LEU A 27 -5.84 2.73 0.61
C LEU A 27 -5.73 4.08 1.30
N GLY A 28 -5.69 5.17 0.52
CA GLY A 28 -5.39 6.50 1.05
C GLY A 28 -3.94 6.57 1.47
N ILE A 29 -3.04 6.71 0.50
CA ILE A 29 -1.60 6.74 0.70
C ILE A 29 -1.21 7.91 1.63
N GLY A 30 -1.80 9.08 1.40
CA GLY A 30 -1.40 10.29 2.10
C GLY A 30 0.08 10.61 1.89
N GLN A 31 0.68 11.30 2.85
CA GLN A 31 2.08 11.74 2.80
C GLN A 31 3.01 10.95 3.72
N ASP A 32 2.50 9.95 4.45
CA ASP A 32 3.30 9.10 5.32
C ASP A 32 3.33 7.66 4.79
N THR A 33 4.46 7.28 4.19
CA THR A 33 4.72 5.94 3.63
C THR A 33 5.64 5.09 4.50
N THR A 34 5.85 5.47 5.77
CA THR A 34 6.83 4.82 6.66
C THR A 34 6.51 3.34 6.88
N ALA A 35 5.23 2.98 6.91
CA ALA A 35 4.80 1.60 7.09
C ALA A 35 5.13 0.72 5.87
N GLU A 36 4.88 1.21 4.66
CA GLU A 36 5.22 0.55 3.41
C GLU A 36 6.73 0.39 3.25
N GLU A 37 7.49 1.41 3.60
CA GLU A 37 8.96 1.36 3.59
C GLU A 37 9.50 0.32 4.58
N ALA A 38 8.89 0.20 5.76
CA ALA A 38 9.23 -0.84 6.73
C ALA A 38 8.88 -2.24 6.21
N LEU A 39 7.73 -2.38 5.54
CA LEU A 39 7.31 -3.64 4.91
C LEU A 39 8.24 -4.05 3.76
N LEU A 40 8.69 -3.10 2.93
CA LEU A 40 9.62 -3.33 1.84
C LEU A 40 10.94 -3.95 2.33
N LYS A 41 11.41 -3.56 3.53
CA LYS A 41 12.64 -4.07 4.14
C LYS A 41 12.53 -5.52 4.63
N VAL A 42 11.32 -5.97 4.98
CA VAL A 42 11.11 -7.29 5.62
C VAL A 42 10.44 -8.33 4.73
N LEU A 43 9.78 -7.90 3.66
CA LEU A 43 9.08 -8.78 2.73
C LEU A 43 10.01 -9.25 1.60
N PRO A 44 9.71 -10.40 0.97
CA PRO A 44 10.48 -10.86 -0.18
C PRO A 44 10.36 -9.85 -1.34
N LYS A 45 11.44 -9.66 -2.11
CA LYS A 45 11.48 -8.73 -3.26
C LYS A 45 10.42 -8.98 -4.33
N SER A 46 9.87 -10.20 -4.39
CA SER A 46 8.77 -10.58 -5.27
C SER A 46 7.39 -10.15 -4.77
N SER A 47 7.30 -9.52 -3.60
CA SER A 47 6.10 -8.87 -3.11
C SER A 47 5.79 -7.63 -3.94
N LYS A 48 4.51 -7.28 -4.07
CA LYS A 48 4.05 -6.16 -4.91
C LYS A 48 3.29 -5.16 -4.07
N PHE A 49 3.54 -3.87 -4.33
CA PHE A 49 2.89 -2.76 -3.65
C PHE A 49 1.99 -1.99 -4.62
N TYR A 50 0.75 -1.75 -4.23
CA TYR A 50 -0.25 -1.02 -5.00
C TYR A 50 -0.89 0.03 -4.10
N GLY A 51 -0.76 1.30 -4.47
CA GLY A 51 -1.26 2.42 -3.70
C GLY A 51 -2.38 3.11 -4.45
N VAL A 52 -3.44 3.49 -3.75
CA VAL A 52 -4.57 4.24 -4.30
C VAL A 52 -4.78 5.50 -3.48
N ASP A 53 -4.72 6.64 -4.15
CA ASP A 53 -5.04 7.95 -3.58
C ASP A 53 -5.56 8.86 -4.69
N PRO A 54 -6.64 9.62 -4.47
CA PRO A 54 -7.08 10.59 -5.46
C PRO A 54 -6.17 11.84 -5.53
N VAL A 55 -5.41 12.15 -4.47
CA VAL A 55 -4.38 13.22 -4.47
C VAL A 55 -3.11 12.70 -5.15
N HIS A 56 -2.70 13.37 -6.23
CA HIS A 56 -1.60 12.90 -7.09
C HIS A 56 -0.25 13.58 -6.78
N GLU A 57 -0.25 14.91 -6.65
CA GLU A 57 0.95 15.77 -6.78
C GLU A 57 2.16 15.34 -5.92
N VAL A 58 1.92 14.95 -4.67
CA VAL A 58 2.99 14.51 -3.75
C VAL A 58 2.97 12.99 -3.56
N ASN A 59 1.79 12.39 -3.56
CA ASN A 59 1.62 11.01 -3.13
C ASN A 59 2.07 10.01 -4.20
N GLU A 60 1.99 10.37 -5.49
CA GLU A 60 2.53 9.53 -6.55
C GLU A 60 4.04 9.36 -6.42
N GLU A 61 4.78 10.47 -6.29
CA GLU A 61 6.24 10.43 -6.19
C GLU A 61 6.72 9.67 -4.95
N LEU A 62 6.02 9.84 -3.81
CA LEU A 62 6.34 9.11 -2.58
C LEU A 62 6.16 7.59 -2.78
N TYR A 63 5.05 7.17 -3.37
CA TYR A 63 4.71 5.76 -3.48
C TYR A 63 5.43 5.04 -4.63
N ALA A 64 5.74 5.75 -5.72
CA ALA A 64 6.44 5.21 -6.88
C ALA A 64 7.84 4.65 -6.55
N LYS A 65 8.42 5.04 -5.41
CA LYS A 65 9.70 4.53 -4.90
C LYS A 65 9.72 3.01 -4.70
N PHE A 66 8.57 2.39 -4.45
CA PHE A 66 8.50 0.97 -4.09
C PHE A 66 7.26 0.24 -4.63
N GLY A 67 6.30 0.95 -5.22
CA GLY A 67 5.06 0.37 -5.71
C GLY A 67 4.47 1.08 -6.91
N LYS A 68 3.29 0.62 -7.32
CA LYS A 68 2.49 1.24 -8.38
C LYS A 68 1.39 2.10 -7.76
N PHE A 69 1.35 3.36 -8.18
CA PHE A 69 0.34 4.33 -7.80
C PHE A 69 -0.88 4.27 -8.73
N PHE A 70 -2.07 4.56 -8.19
CA PHE A 70 -3.31 4.70 -8.94
C PHE A 70 -4.10 5.92 -8.45
N PRO A 71 -4.47 6.87 -9.35
CA PRO A 71 -5.13 8.12 -8.99
C PRO A 71 -6.64 7.96 -8.75
N PHE A 72 -7.03 7.06 -7.83
CA PHE A 72 -8.44 6.77 -7.56
C PHE A 72 -8.73 6.67 -6.07
N ALA A 73 -9.91 7.15 -5.67
CA ALA A 73 -10.49 6.84 -4.36
C ALA A 73 -11.14 5.45 -4.38
N VAL A 74 -11.12 4.77 -3.22
CA VAL A 74 -11.83 3.50 -3.03
C VAL A 74 -13.15 3.73 -2.32
N GLY A 75 -14.23 3.21 -2.89
CA GLY A 75 -15.57 3.30 -2.33
C GLY A 75 -16.46 2.14 -2.77
N GLY A 76 -17.63 2.00 -2.14
CA GLY A 76 -18.53 0.86 -2.39
C GLY A 76 -19.17 0.83 -3.79
N LYS A 77 -19.03 1.89 -4.59
CA LYS A 77 -19.53 1.97 -5.97
C LYS A 77 -18.56 2.78 -6.82
N SER A 78 -18.39 2.38 -8.08
CA SER A 78 -17.68 3.16 -9.09
C SER A 78 -18.48 4.41 -9.45
N LYS A 79 -17.90 5.59 -9.23
CA LYS A 79 -18.46 6.87 -9.65
C LYS A 79 -17.35 7.90 -9.82
N VAL A 80 -17.63 8.94 -10.61
CA VAL A 80 -16.86 10.18 -10.61
C VAL A 80 -17.57 11.16 -9.70
N SER A 81 -16.86 11.75 -8.75
CA SER A 81 -17.41 12.75 -7.84
C SER A 81 -16.32 13.71 -7.42
N ARG A 82 -16.69 14.97 -7.24
CA ARG A 82 -15.77 15.98 -6.74
C ARG A 82 -15.49 15.80 -5.26
N ALA A 83 -14.23 15.92 -4.88
CA ALA A 83 -13.81 16.01 -3.49
C ALA A 83 -13.11 17.34 -3.20
N SER A 84 -12.86 17.59 -1.93
CA SER A 84 -12.02 18.71 -1.49
C SER A 84 -11.08 18.20 -0.43
N VAL A 85 -9.84 18.65 -0.49
CA VAL A 85 -8.79 18.26 0.45
C VAL A 85 -8.42 19.48 1.28
N LEU A 86 -8.28 19.27 2.58
CA LEU A 86 -7.76 20.30 3.47
C LEU A 86 -6.23 20.37 3.31
N ALA A 87 -5.75 21.45 2.72
CA ALA A 87 -4.34 21.75 2.55
C ALA A 87 -4.04 23.12 3.16
N ASN A 88 -3.04 23.21 4.05
CA ASN A 88 -2.62 24.46 4.69
C ASN A 88 -3.77 25.25 5.35
N GLY A 89 -4.71 24.54 5.98
CA GLY A 89 -5.88 25.14 6.65
C GLY A 89 -6.97 25.64 5.71
N LYS A 90 -6.89 25.36 4.40
CA LYS A 90 -7.92 25.68 3.41
C LYS A 90 -8.38 24.43 2.67
N CYS A 91 -9.69 24.31 2.44
CA CYS A 91 -10.20 23.28 1.55
C CYS A 91 -9.93 23.72 0.10
N ALA A 92 -9.07 22.99 -0.59
CA ALA A 92 -8.91 23.12 -2.04
C ALA A 92 -9.87 22.13 -2.71
N LEU A 93 -10.55 22.57 -3.78
CA LEU A 93 -11.23 21.66 -4.70
C LEU A 93 -10.16 20.84 -5.40
N THR A 94 -10.28 19.52 -5.33
CA THR A 94 -9.30 18.63 -5.93
C THR A 94 -10.04 17.37 -6.35
N PHE A 95 -9.97 17.08 -7.66
CA PHE A 95 -10.50 15.93 -8.43
C PHE A 95 -12.02 15.65 -8.38
#